data_AF-A0A9C8DE41-F1
#
_entry.id   AF-A0A9C8DE41-F1
#
_cell.length_a   1.000
_cell.length_b   1.000
_cell.length_c   1.000
_cell.angle_alpha   90.00
_cell.angle_beta   90.00
_cell.angle_gamma   90.00
#
_symmetry.space_group_name_H-M   'P 1'
#
loop_
_entity.id
_entity.type
_entity.pdbx_description
1 polymer ?
#
loop_
_entity_poly.entity_id
_entity_poly.type
_entity_poly.pdbx_seq_one_letter_code
_entity_poly.pdbx_strand_id
1 'polypeptide(L)' 'MPQEPKLLDQVCAAIRVRHYSIRTDKAYVSWIRRFILFHDKRPRQLST' A
#
# COMPACT_ATOMS: atom_id res chain seq x y z
N MET A 1 1.27 1.61 -22.78
CA MET A 1 1.57 2.72 -21.85
C MET A 1 1.96 2.12 -20.50
N PRO A 2 3.06 2.53 -19.86
CA PRO A 2 3.33 2.10 -18.50
C PRO A 2 2.20 2.65 -17.62
N GLN A 3 1.38 1.75 -17.07
CA GLN A 3 0.36 2.11 -16.11
C GLN A 3 1.06 2.59 -14.84
N GLU A 4 0.78 3.81 -14.38
CA GLU A 4 1.30 4.28 -13.10
C GLU A 4 1.02 3.22 -12.01
N PRO A 5 2.05 2.77 -11.27
CA PRO A 5 1.88 1.69 -10.30
C PRO A 5 0.89 2.15 -9.25
N LYS A 6 -0.16 1.35 -9.02
CA LYS A 6 -1.16 1.65 -8.00
C LYS A 6 -0.44 1.76 -6.65
N LEU A 7 -0.98 2.55 -5.72
CA LEU A 7 -0.41 2.74 -4.38
C LEU A 7 -0.01 1.40 -3.71
N LEU A 8 -0.84 0.36 -3.90
CA LEU A 8 -0.55 -0.98 -3.38
C LEU A 8 0.66 -1.65 -4.04
N ASP A 9 0.86 -1.46 -5.34
CA ASP A 9 2.00 -2.01 -6.07
C ASP A 9 3.30 -1.35 -5.60
N GLN A 10 3.27 -0.05 -5.31
CA GLN A 10 4.40 0.69 -4.74
C GLN A 10 4.76 0.18 -3.33
N VAL A 11 3.75 -0.09 -2.50
CA VAL A 11 3.97 -0.67 -1.17
C VAL A 11 4.54 -2.09 -1.26
N CYS A 12 3.99 -2.95 -2.13
CA CYS A 12 4.53 -4.30 -2.32
C CYS A 12 5.99 -4.26 -2.77
N ALA A 13 6.35 -3.35 -3.70
CA ALA A 13 7.72 -3.17 -4.14
C ALA A 13 8.64 -2.74 -2.98
N ALA A 14 8.22 -1.77 -2.16
CA ALA A 14 8.99 -1.31 -1.01
C ALA A 14 9.19 -2.41 0.05
N ILE A 15 8.18 -3.24 0.30
CA ILE A 15 8.25 -4.36 1.25
C ILE A 15 9.22 -5.44 0.74
N ARG A 16 9.19 -5.75 -0.57
CA ARG A 16 10.10 -6.72 -1.20
C ARG A 16 11.56 -6.27 -1.15
N VAL A 17 11.84 -4.99 -1.41
CA VAL A 17 13.20 -4.41 -1.29
C VAL A 17 13.75 -4.55 0.13
N ARG A 18 12.87 -4.49 1.14
CA ARG A 18 13.24 -4.65 2.56
C ARG A 18 13.34 -6.12 3.01
N HIS A 19 13.22 -7.08 2.09
CA HIS A 19 13.27 -8.52 2.35
C HIS A 19 12.30 -9.00 3.45
N TYR A 20 11.17 -8.30 3.61
CA TYR A 20 10.13 -8.79 4.51
C TYR A 20 9.50 -10.07 3.96
N SER A 21 8.95 -10.87 4.86
CA SER A 21 8.27 -12.10 4.48
C SER A 21 7.02 -11.82 3.63
N ILE A 22 6.66 -12.78 2.76
CA ILE A 22 5.42 -12.74 1.98
C ILE A 22 4.17 -12.61 2.88
N ARG A 23 4.23 -13.11 4.12
CA ARG A 23 3.16 -12.94 5.11
C ARG A 23 3.00 -11.49 5.54
N THR A 24 4.12 -10.79 5.74
CA THR A 24 4.15 -9.36 6.06
C THR A 24 3.56 -8.53 4.92
N ASP A 25 3.91 -8.85 3.67
CA ASP A 25 3.35 -8.18 2.48
C ASP A 25 1.81 -8.27 2.45
N LYS A 26 1.26 -9.48 2.61
CA LYS A 26 -0.20 -9.70 2.65
C LYS A 26 -0.88 -8.96 3.79
N ALA A 27 -0.26 -8.92 4.97
CA ALA A 27 -0.80 -8.20 6.12
C ALA A 27 -0.88 -6.69 5.86
N TYR A 28 0.20 -6.10 5.33
CA TYR A 28 0.24 -4.66 5.00
C TYR A 28 -0.78 -4.29 3.93
N VAL A 29 -0.89 -5.06 2.85
CA VAL A 29 -1.91 -4.84 1.81
C VAL A 29 -3.32 -4.90 2.40
N SER A 30 -3.60 -5.84 3.31
CA SER A 30 -4.89 -5.94 3.99
C SER A 30 -5.19 -4.70 4.84
N TRP A 31 -4.22 -4.24 5.64
CA TRP A 31 -4.37 -3.05 6.48
C TRP A 31 -4.54 -1.77 5.67
N ILE A 32 -3.79 -1.59 4.58
CA ILE A 32 -3.90 -0.42 3.72
C ILE A 32 -5.27 -0.39 3.02
N ARG A 33 -5.77 -1.54 2.55
CA ARG A 33 -7.14 -1.62 1.99
C ARG A 33 -8.18 -1.20 3.03
N ARG A 34 -8.07 -1.69 4.27
CA ARG A 34 -8.98 -1.28 5.36
C ARG A 34 -8.87 0.20 5.68
N PHE A 35 -7.65 0.75 5.71
CA PHE A 35 -7.40 2.17 5.95
C PHE A 35 -8.07 3.04 4.88
N ILE A 36 -7.90 2.70 3.60
CA ILE A 36 -8.53 3.43 2.49
C ILE A 36 -10.06 3.35 2.56
N LEU A 37 -10.61 2.18 2.88
CA LEU A 37 -12.05 1.99 3.03
C LEU A 37 -12.61 2.74 4.24
N PHE A 38 -11.89 2.74 5.36
CA PHE A 38 -12.27 3.44 6.58
C PHE A 38 -12.32 4.96 6.40
N HIS A 39 -11.43 5.52 5.56
CA HIS A 39 -11.39 6.95 5.27
C HIS A 39 -12.22 7.36 4.03
N ASP A 40 -13.26 6.59 3.66
CA ASP A 40 -14.15 6.88 2.52
C ASP A 40 -13.39 7.17 1.21
N LYS A 41 -12.28 6.45 0.99
CA LYS A 41 -11.37 6.61 -0.16
C LYS A 41 -10.72 8.00 -0.28
N ARG A 42 -10.77 8.83 0.76
CA ARG A 42 -10.03 10.09 0.86
C ARG A 42 -8.91 9.93 1.88
N PRO A 43 -7.74 9.40 1.48
CA PRO A 43 -6.54 9.57 2.29
C PRO A 43 -6.29 11.08 2.37
N ARG A 44 -6.72 11.71 3.45
CA ARG A 44 -6.49 13.12 3.72
C ARG A 44 -4.99 13.34 3.56
N GLN A 45 -4.62 14.31 2.72
CA GLN A 45 -3.24 14.71 2.46
C GLN A 45 -2.39 14.51 3.71
N LEU A 46 -1.48 13.54 3.66
CA LEU A 46 -0.31 13.53 4.54
C LEU A 46 0.60 14.65 4.02
N SER A 47 0.22 15.90 4.28
CA SER A 47 1.02 17.10 4.05
C SER A 47 1.84 17.37 5.29
N THR A 48 3.05 16.83 5.33
CA THR A 48 4.21 17.37 6.05
C THR A 48 5.45 16.81 5.36
#